data_AF-A0A819ER38-F1
#
_entry.id   AF-A0A819ER38-F1
#
_cell.length_a   1.000
_cell.length_b   1.000
_cell.length_c   1.000
_cell.angle_alpha   90.00
_cell.angle_beta   90.00
_cell.angle_gamma   90.00
#
_symmetry.space_group_name_H-M   'P 1'
#
loop_
_entity.id
_entity.type
_entity.pdbx_description
1 polymer ?
#
loop_
_entity_poly.entity_id
_entity_poly.type
_entity_poly.pdbx_seq_one_letter_code
_entity_poly.pdbx_strand_id
1 'polypeptide(L)'
;VEFDQSKSVRSTKIKKKNVPGYDCTFEQDLCGWIQGENTTIDWFRERSSENEQVDIIGPMADHTFGNSSGYYAITKLKFPVSNFENIQNSVLISPQLPHDIAAPRCAEWWYMMYRSDNTEFSVYLIVDNDLNEREVSWRRRGDHGHHWQYDQLQIEPVSIDDLKLLDGPCIKPNFIAIGCTFEEEHICGYSSDPTGNFAWTRIRGSRHTLLTGPSEDHTLGTDDGHFMLVKATYPQKPGDKARLISGIESGDQGRCLAFWYHQYGSDIGKLNVYIDTNTTGNGSYTLLWSHGANIGDIWRKAHIATEYTTPFRIIFEGIIGNGIKGDIAIDDIRRLPQSCKDSNNCDFEDDTFCGWENVKKTDDFDWQLTRGQSSAELITGPLVDHTLGTTSGVYAFIDSRTNGKGNQTAMLISQSMPGTGSNGMCLEFFYHMYGAGIGSLTIYLQQEGFRRIPIWTLSGEQINDWLQGKVGFVVNSDHSILIEATIAKENESDIAIDDISIVNGYCTIYPILAQPNTSFTISTQRTTITTLGLILIE
;
A
#
# COMPACT_ATOMS: atom_id res chain seq x y z
N VAL A 1 -52.88 -10.23 -21.12
CA VAL A 1 -51.74 -10.45 -22.04
C VAL A 1 -50.60 -10.94 -21.17
N GLU A 2 -50.07 -12.12 -21.46
CA GLU A 2 -49.02 -12.74 -20.65
C GLU A 2 -47.65 -12.06 -20.85
N PHE A 3 -46.78 -12.17 -19.86
CA PHE A 3 -45.36 -11.83 -19.97
C PHE A 3 -44.54 -13.10 -20.25
N ASP A 4 -44.05 -13.22 -21.47
CA ASP A 4 -43.10 -14.27 -21.88
C ASP A 4 -41.65 -13.82 -21.55
N GLN A 5 -40.98 -14.54 -20.65
CA GLN A 5 -39.57 -14.33 -20.32
C GLN A 5 -38.64 -15.24 -21.14
N SER A 6 -38.50 -14.97 -22.44
CA SER A 6 -37.68 -15.82 -23.34
C SER A 6 -36.77 -15.07 -24.34
N LYS A 7 -36.23 -13.89 -23.98
CA LYS A 7 -35.22 -13.20 -24.82
C LYS A 7 -33.89 -12.96 -24.10
N SER A 8 -32.93 -13.83 -24.40
CA SER A 8 -31.50 -13.61 -24.15
C SER A 8 -31.06 -12.31 -24.81
N VAL A 9 -30.56 -11.37 -24.00
CA VAL A 9 -29.85 -10.19 -24.50
C VAL A 9 -28.47 -10.64 -24.97
N ARG A 10 -28.31 -10.84 -26.28
CA ARG A 10 -26.98 -10.96 -26.88
C ARG A 10 -26.19 -9.67 -26.60
N SER A 11 -25.11 -9.79 -25.83
CA SER A 11 -24.09 -8.75 -25.74
C SER A 11 -23.44 -8.57 -27.12
N THR A 12 -23.96 -7.64 -27.91
CA THR A 12 -23.28 -7.14 -29.10
C THR A 12 -22.10 -6.29 -28.61
N LYS A 13 -20.89 -6.88 -28.59
CA LYS A 13 -19.65 -6.12 -28.40
C LYS A 13 -19.67 -4.91 -29.31
N ILE A 14 -19.70 -3.70 -28.72
CA ILE A 14 -19.46 -2.47 -29.45
C ILE A 14 -18.03 -2.57 -29.98
N LYS A 15 -17.87 -2.81 -31.29
CA LYS A 15 -16.56 -2.69 -31.92
C LYS A 15 -16.18 -1.22 -31.83
N LYS A 16 -15.14 -0.89 -31.04
CA LYS A 16 -14.43 0.39 -31.17
C LYS A 16 -14.13 0.60 -32.65
N LYS A 17 -14.56 1.73 -33.19
CA LYS A 17 -14.57 1.97 -34.64
C LYS A 17 -13.30 2.75 -34.99
N ASN A 18 -12.17 2.04 -35.05
CA ASN A 18 -10.87 2.64 -35.36
C ASN A 18 -10.98 3.56 -36.59
N VAL A 19 -10.66 4.83 -36.40
CA VAL A 19 -10.56 5.83 -37.46
C VAL A 19 -9.09 5.90 -37.87
N PRO A 20 -8.73 5.66 -39.14
CA PRO A 20 -7.33 5.71 -39.57
C PRO A 20 -6.73 7.12 -39.40
N GLY A 21 -5.47 7.20 -38.97
CA GLY A 21 -4.66 8.43 -39.02
C GLY A 21 -4.38 9.17 -37.70
N TYR A 22 -4.68 8.58 -36.53
CA TYR A 22 -4.38 9.19 -35.21
C TYR A 22 -3.84 8.20 -34.17
N ASP A 23 -4.32 6.95 -34.18
CA ASP A 23 -3.77 5.86 -33.36
C ASP A 23 -2.47 5.36 -34.00
N CYS A 24 -1.34 5.92 -33.56
CA CYS A 24 -0.02 5.56 -34.05
C CYS A 24 0.70 4.57 -33.11
N THR A 25 1.34 3.57 -33.72
CA THR A 25 2.26 2.64 -33.04
C THR A 25 3.60 2.53 -33.77
N PHE A 26 3.85 3.40 -34.75
CA PHE A 26 4.96 3.39 -35.71
C PHE A 26 5.19 2.09 -36.52
N GLU A 27 4.48 0.99 -36.28
CA GLU A 27 4.80 -0.32 -36.87
C GLU A 27 4.68 -0.40 -38.40
N GLN A 28 3.95 0.52 -39.03
CA GLN A 28 3.78 0.56 -40.50
C GLN A 28 4.54 1.72 -41.14
N ASP A 29 4.36 2.94 -40.62
CA ASP A 29 4.98 4.17 -41.09
C ASP A 29 5.06 5.21 -39.94
N LEU A 30 5.10 6.51 -40.26
CA LEU A 30 5.01 7.61 -39.29
C LEU A 30 3.56 8.08 -39.04
N CYS A 31 2.54 7.37 -39.50
CA CYS A 31 1.11 7.65 -39.29
C CYS A 31 0.58 9.01 -39.81
N GLY A 32 1.45 9.85 -40.39
CA GLY A 32 1.16 11.22 -40.80
C GLY A 32 1.81 12.29 -39.91
N TRP A 33 2.50 11.92 -38.83
CA TRP A 33 3.41 12.80 -38.08
C TRP A 33 4.39 13.51 -39.03
N ILE A 34 4.65 14.80 -38.81
CA ILE A 34 5.67 15.57 -39.56
C ILE A 34 6.69 16.24 -38.65
N GLN A 35 7.94 16.34 -39.12
CA GLN A 35 9.00 17.11 -38.47
C GLN A 35 8.64 18.61 -38.48
N GLY A 36 8.78 19.28 -37.33
CA GLY A 36 8.54 20.72 -37.22
C GLY A 36 9.66 21.57 -37.85
N GLU A 37 9.32 22.77 -38.31
CA GLU A 37 10.31 23.71 -38.83
C GLU A 37 11.21 24.28 -37.72
N ASN A 38 12.46 24.64 -38.08
CA ASN A 38 13.47 25.24 -37.19
C ASN A 38 13.89 24.34 -36.00
N THR A 39 14.04 23.04 -36.23
CA THR A 39 14.65 22.07 -35.30
C THR A 39 16.13 21.86 -35.59
N THR A 40 16.97 21.65 -34.56
CA THR A 40 18.37 21.25 -34.73
C THR A 40 18.58 19.72 -34.75
N ILE A 41 17.61 18.94 -34.27
CA ILE A 41 17.61 17.48 -34.29
C ILE A 41 16.36 16.94 -34.98
N ASP A 42 16.54 15.99 -35.89
CA ASP A 42 15.47 15.29 -36.60
C ASP A 42 14.96 14.06 -35.80
N TRP A 43 13.68 13.71 -35.96
CA TRP A 43 13.12 12.43 -35.53
C TRP A 43 13.27 11.34 -36.61
N PHE A 44 13.52 10.12 -36.16
CA PHE A 44 13.70 8.93 -37.01
C PHE A 44 12.79 7.80 -36.53
N ARG A 45 12.24 7.03 -37.47
CA ARG A 45 11.45 5.82 -37.20
C ARG A 45 12.35 4.60 -37.30
N GLU A 46 12.63 3.94 -36.18
CA GLU A 46 13.66 2.91 -36.09
C GLU A 46 13.27 1.72 -35.22
N ARG A 47 14.08 0.66 -35.27
CA ARG A 47 13.96 -0.55 -34.45
C ARG A 47 15.33 -0.99 -33.94
N SER A 48 15.36 -1.62 -32.76
CA SER A 48 16.63 -2.01 -32.11
C SER A 48 17.50 -2.96 -32.95
N SER A 49 16.91 -3.72 -33.87
CA SER A 49 17.61 -4.73 -34.70
C SER A 49 18.41 -4.16 -35.88
N GLU A 50 18.37 -2.86 -36.16
CA GLU A 50 19.12 -2.22 -37.25
C GLU A 50 20.34 -1.40 -36.80
N ASN A 51 20.55 -1.22 -35.49
CA ASN A 51 21.70 -0.51 -34.93
C ASN A 51 22.96 -1.42 -34.84
N GLU A 52 23.47 -1.89 -35.98
CA GLU A 52 24.80 -2.54 -36.06
C GLU A 52 25.98 -1.53 -35.94
N GLN A 53 25.71 -0.22 -35.81
CA GLN A 53 26.73 0.79 -35.51
C GLN A 53 26.70 1.21 -34.03
N VAL A 54 27.88 1.15 -33.43
CA VAL A 54 28.18 1.47 -32.03
C VAL A 54 27.92 2.97 -31.73
N ASP A 55 27.70 3.29 -30.45
CA ASP A 55 27.47 4.63 -29.87
C ASP A 55 26.06 5.25 -30.01
N ILE A 56 25.07 4.51 -30.52
CA ILE A 56 23.66 4.97 -30.55
C ILE A 56 22.92 4.51 -29.29
N ILE A 57 22.44 5.47 -28.49
CA ILE A 57 21.64 5.23 -27.27
C ILE A 57 20.15 5.29 -27.64
N GLY A 58 19.40 4.21 -27.41
CA GLY A 58 17.95 4.14 -27.67
C GLY A 58 17.32 2.84 -27.15
N PRO A 59 15.99 2.69 -27.22
CA PRO A 59 15.28 1.52 -26.70
C PRO A 59 15.76 0.18 -27.29
N MET A 60 16.09 -0.79 -26.44
CA MET A 60 16.41 -2.16 -26.85
C MET A 60 15.20 -2.97 -27.32
N ALA A 61 13.99 -2.49 -27.05
CA ALA A 61 12.74 -3.10 -27.44
C ALA A 61 11.67 -2.04 -27.69
N ASP A 62 10.85 -2.24 -28.71
CA ASP A 62 9.66 -1.46 -28.97
C ASP A 62 8.59 -1.71 -27.88
N HIS A 63 7.64 -0.78 -27.73
CA HIS A 63 6.55 -0.94 -26.76
C HIS A 63 5.38 -1.78 -27.29
N THR A 64 5.10 -1.74 -28.60
CA THR A 64 3.92 -2.36 -29.24
C THR A 64 3.91 -3.90 -29.13
N PHE A 65 5.09 -4.51 -29.25
CA PHE A 65 5.35 -5.94 -29.29
C PHE A 65 6.42 -6.37 -28.27
N GLY A 66 7.00 -5.45 -27.49
CA GLY A 66 7.91 -5.74 -26.38
C GLY A 66 9.23 -6.40 -26.79
N ASN A 67 9.70 -6.22 -28.03
CA ASN A 67 10.91 -6.88 -28.53
C ASN A 67 11.73 -6.00 -29.50
N SER A 68 12.84 -6.51 -30.04
CA SER A 68 13.76 -5.72 -30.87
C SER A 68 13.32 -5.51 -32.34
N SER A 69 12.13 -5.96 -32.72
CA SER A 69 11.69 -6.07 -34.13
C SER A 69 10.67 -5.02 -34.57
N GLY A 70 9.84 -4.51 -33.64
CA GLY A 70 8.91 -3.42 -33.91
C GLY A 70 9.59 -2.06 -33.85
N TYR A 71 8.82 -1.01 -34.12
CA TYR A 71 9.34 0.33 -34.43
C TYR A 71 8.89 1.41 -33.44
N TYR A 72 9.73 2.42 -33.27
CA TYR A 72 9.47 3.60 -32.44
C TYR A 72 10.07 4.86 -33.09
N ALA A 73 9.58 6.03 -32.69
CA ALA A 73 10.20 7.31 -33.02
C ALA A 73 11.35 7.64 -32.04
N ILE A 74 12.47 8.15 -32.54
CA ILE A 74 13.65 8.53 -31.75
C ILE A 74 14.36 9.75 -32.33
N THR A 75 14.89 10.63 -31.47
CA THR A 75 15.77 11.74 -31.87
C THR A 75 17.24 11.32 -31.73
N LYS A 76 18.09 11.66 -32.72
CA LYS A 76 19.51 11.27 -32.73
C LYS A 76 20.47 12.46 -32.63
N LEU A 77 21.27 12.49 -31.56
CA LEU A 77 22.41 13.39 -31.43
C LEU A 77 23.55 12.94 -32.37
N LYS A 78 23.97 13.83 -33.27
CA LYS A 78 25.11 13.61 -34.17
C LYS A 78 26.41 13.89 -33.41
N PHE A 79 27.12 12.83 -33.00
CA PHE A 79 28.46 12.94 -32.41
C PHE A 79 29.56 13.04 -33.50
N PRO A 80 30.68 13.74 -33.24
CA PRO A 80 30.95 14.56 -32.06
C PRO A 80 30.20 15.90 -32.10
N VAL A 81 29.50 16.24 -31.01
CA VAL A 81 28.84 17.53 -30.85
C VAL A 81 29.91 18.61 -30.67
N SER A 82 30.16 19.40 -31.71
CA SER A 82 31.33 20.28 -31.79
C SER A 82 31.19 21.61 -31.04
N ASN A 83 30.00 21.97 -30.54
CA ASN A 83 29.75 23.12 -29.68
C ASN A 83 28.70 22.75 -28.61
N PHE A 84 29.07 22.83 -27.33
CA PHE A 84 28.16 22.59 -26.20
C PHE A 84 27.30 23.83 -25.82
N GLU A 85 27.48 24.97 -26.48
CA GLU A 85 26.91 26.26 -26.06
C GLU A 85 25.47 26.53 -26.55
N ASN A 86 24.95 25.74 -27.50
CA ASN A 86 23.62 25.95 -28.07
C ASN A 86 22.62 24.86 -27.62
N ILE A 87 21.51 25.30 -27.03
CA ILE A 87 20.33 24.45 -26.74
C ILE A 87 19.89 23.78 -28.04
N GLN A 88 19.77 22.46 -28.02
CA GLN A 88 19.25 21.68 -29.13
C GLN A 88 17.73 21.52 -29.00
N ASN A 89 17.00 21.56 -30.11
CA ASN A 89 15.55 21.37 -30.14
C ASN A 89 15.12 20.35 -31.20
N SER A 90 14.03 19.64 -30.91
CA SER A 90 13.33 18.79 -31.86
C SER A 90 11.83 18.95 -31.66
N VAL A 91 11.07 18.80 -32.74
CA VAL A 91 9.61 19.01 -32.77
C VAL A 91 9.04 18.03 -33.79
N LEU A 92 7.97 17.34 -33.39
CA LEU A 92 7.14 16.49 -34.24
C LEU A 92 5.69 16.98 -34.08
N ILE A 93 4.86 16.90 -35.13
CA ILE A 93 3.53 17.55 -35.20
C ILE A 93 2.49 16.59 -35.80
N SER A 94 1.27 16.53 -35.23
CA SER A 94 0.19 15.64 -35.72
C SER A 94 -0.34 15.94 -37.12
N PRO A 95 -0.96 14.93 -37.77
CA PRO A 95 -2.16 15.12 -38.57
C PRO A 95 -3.22 15.92 -37.77
N GLN A 96 -3.68 17.04 -38.33
CA GLN A 96 -4.68 17.90 -37.70
C GLN A 96 -5.93 17.10 -37.25
N LEU A 97 -6.29 17.22 -35.97
CA LEU A 97 -7.42 16.47 -35.40
C LEU A 97 -8.78 16.93 -35.95
N PRO A 98 -9.84 16.09 -35.85
CA PRO A 98 -11.18 16.46 -36.29
C PRO A 98 -11.77 17.64 -35.48
N HIS A 99 -12.18 18.70 -36.17
CA HIS A 99 -12.77 19.91 -35.58
C HIS A 99 -14.21 19.72 -35.07
N ASP A 100 -14.98 18.79 -35.65
CA ASP A 100 -16.45 18.72 -35.52
C ASP A 100 -16.96 17.91 -34.31
N ILE A 101 -16.35 18.03 -33.12
CA ILE A 101 -16.67 17.15 -31.97
C ILE A 101 -17.00 17.94 -30.69
N ALA A 102 -18.28 17.96 -30.31
CA ALA A 102 -18.81 18.61 -29.11
C ALA A 102 -18.64 17.78 -27.82
N ALA A 103 -17.51 17.08 -27.68
CA ALA A 103 -17.18 16.23 -26.53
C ALA A 103 -15.66 16.22 -26.28
N PRO A 104 -15.22 16.17 -25.00
CA PRO A 104 -13.80 16.05 -24.68
C PRO A 104 -13.24 14.72 -25.20
N ARG A 105 -11.92 14.68 -25.40
CA ARG A 105 -11.19 13.48 -25.86
C ARG A 105 -9.94 13.27 -25.01
N CYS A 106 -9.38 12.07 -25.03
CA CYS A 106 -8.15 11.73 -24.31
C CYS A 106 -6.99 11.47 -25.27
N ALA A 107 -5.76 11.72 -24.81
CA ALA A 107 -4.52 11.32 -25.44
C ALA A 107 -3.69 10.46 -24.49
N GLU A 108 -3.01 9.45 -25.01
CA GLU A 108 -2.25 8.45 -24.25
C GLU A 108 -0.99 8.08 -25.06
N TRP A 109 0.20 8.31 -24.52
CA TRP A 109 1.47 8.03 -25.21
C TRP A 109 2.49 7.32 -24.31
N TRP A 110 3.51 6.74 -24.94
CA TRP A 110 4.64 6.08 -24.27
C TRP A 110 5.95 6.75 -24.66
N TYR A 111 6.85 6.96 -23.69
CA TYR A 111 8.13 7.64 -23.89
C TYR A 111 9.27 6.96 -23.12
N MET A 112 10.51 7.28 -23.46
CA MET A 112 11.72 6.88 -22.73
C MET A 112 12.71 8.05 -22.75
N MET A 113 13.29 8.38 -21.60
CA MET A 113 14.33 9.41 -21.46
C MET A 113 15.47 8.82 -20.63
N TYR A 114 16.64 8.59 -21.24
CA TYR A 114 17.75 7.87 -20.62
C TYR A 114 19.10 8.49 -21.01
N ARG A 115 19.98 8.68 -20.01
CA ARG A 115 21.21 9.50 -20.08
C ARG A 115 20.90 10.93 -20.52
N SER A 116 19.86 11.49 -19.91
CA SER A 116 19.12 12.66 -20.38
C SER A 116 19.01 13.76 -19.31
N ASP A 117 20.01 13.89 -18.45
CA ASP A 117 20.01 14.76 -17.24
C ASP A 117 19.55 16.21 -17.49
N ASN A 118 19.85 16.77 -18.67
CA ASN A 118 19.47 18.13 -19.08
C ASN A 118 18.41 18.17 -20.22
N THR A 119 17.75 17.05 -20.51
CA THR A 119 16.70 16.97 -21.55
C THR A 119 15.34 17.31 -20.96
N GLU A 120 14.54 18.06 -21.71
CA GLU A 120 13.12 18.27 -21.44
C GLU A 120 12.29 17.66 -22.59
N PHE A 121 11.24 16.92 -22.25
CA PHE A 121 10.21 16.50 -23.20
C PHE A 121 8.89 17.17 -22.80
N SER A 122 8.31 17.95 -23.71
CA SER A 122 7.15 18.80 -23.45
C SER A 122 6.17 18.69 -24.61
N VAL A 123 4.89 18.55 -24.27
CA VAL A 123 3.77 18.40 -25.21
C VAL A 123 2.92 19.67 -25.16
N TYR A 124 2.56 20.17 -26.34
CA TYR A 124 1.88 21.45 -26.55
C TYR A 124 0.58 21.21 -27.34
N LEU A 125 -0.54 21.74 -26.83
CA LEU A 125 -1.76 21.93 -27.60
C LEU A 125 -1.62 23.19 -28.47
N ILE A 126 -1.74 23.05 -29.79
CA ILE A 126 -1.73 24.20 -30.72
C ILE A 126 -3.13 24.43 -31.28
N VAL A 127 -3.71 25.57 -30.93
CA VAL A 127 -4.99 26.12 -31.45
C VAL A 127 -4.69 27.17 -32.52
N ASP A 128 -5.51 27.24 -33.58
CA ASP A 128 -5.54 28.30 -34.60
C ASP A 128 -4.19 28.70 -35.26
N ASN A 129 -3.23 27.77 -35.34
CA ASN A 129 -1.91 27.91 -36.01
C ASN A 129 -0.98 29.02 -35.47
N ASP A 130 -1.33 29.74 -34.40
CA ASP A 130 -0.47 30.82 -33.90
C ASP A 130 0.67 30.26 -33.02
N LEU A 131 1.79 29.93 -33.66
CA LEU A 131 2.95 29.25 -33.09
C LEU A 131 3.67 30.02 -31.95
N ASN A 132 3.18 31.20 -31.58
CA ASN A 132 3.79 32.14 -30.62
C ASN A 132 3.29 31.96 -29.17
N GLU A 133 2.02 31.57 -28.95
CA GLU A 133 1.47 31.35 -27.60
C GLU A 133 1.49 29.86 -27.21
N ARG A 134 2.68 29.35 -26.93
CA ARG A 134 2.90 27.93 -26.56
C ARG A 134 2.77 27.70 -25.06
N GLU A 135 1.55 27.52 -24.55
CA GLU A 135 1.35 26.99 -23.20
C GLU A 135 1.75 25.51 -23.13
N VAL A 136 2.46 25.12 -22.06
CA VAL A 136 3.01 23.76 -21.88
C VAL A 136 1.93 22.87 -21.27
N SER A 137 1.21 22.13 -22.12
CA SER A 137 0.11 21.26 -21.71
C SER A 137 0.58 20.06 -20.87
N TRP A 138 1.81 19.59 -21.09
CA TRP A 138 2.46 18.55 -20.27
C TRP A 138 4.00 18.63 -20.40
N ARG A 139 4.75 18.19 -19.37
CA ARG A 139 6.23 18.09 -19.43
C ARG A 139 6.87 17.04 -18.51
N ARG A 140 8.08 16.61 -18.89
CA ARG A 140 9.05 15.79 -18.13
C ARG A 140 10.47 16.32 -18.33
N ARG A 141 11.37 16.04 -17.39
CA ARG A 141 12.75 16.59 -17.33
C ARG A 141 13.71 15.58 -16.70
N GLY A 142 14.89 15.43 -17.30
CA GLY A 142 15.97 14.59 -16.77
C GLY A 142 15.93 13.13 -17.26
N ASP A 143 16.80 12.31 -16.66
CA ASP A 143 16.82 10.85 -16.88
C ASP A 143 15.68 10.18 -16.09
N HIS A 144 14.85 9.42 -16.80
CA HIS A 144 13.73 8.64 -16.26
C HIS A 144 13.97 7.11 -16.37
N GLY A 145 15.20 6.70 -16.60
CA GLY A 145 15.62 5.30 -16.67
C GLY A 145 15.47 4.66 -18.06
N HIS A 146 16.16 3.54 -18.26
CA HIS A 146 16.11 2.75 -19.49
C HIS A 146 14.90 1.79 -19.48
N HIS A 147 13.69 2.35 -19.35
CA HIS A 147 12.43 1.65 -19.53
C HIS A 147 11.34 2.60 -20.05
N TRP A 148 10.29 2.03 -20.63
CA TRP A 148 9.14 2.80 -21.11
C TRP A 148 8.38 3.43 -19.93
N GLN A 149 7.81 4.60 -20.20
CA GLN A 149 7.02 5.43 -19.30
C GLN A 149 5.69 5.79 -19.99
N TYR A 150 4.60 5.89 -19.24
CA TYR A 150 3.25 6.18 -19.76
C TYR A 150 2.71 7.51 -19.23
N ASP A 151 1.99 8.27 -20.06
CA ASP A 151 1.28 9.47 -19.63
C ASP A 151 0.02 9.72 -20.47
N GLN A 152 -0.87 10.60 -19.97
CA GLN A 152 -2.12 10.96 -20.65
C GLN A 152 -2.51 12.43 -20.45
N LEU A 153 -3.23 13.00 -21.42
CA LEU A 153 -3.70 14.39 -21.41
C LEU A 153 -5.16 14.49 -21.86
N GLN A 154 -6.01 15.18 -21.08
CA GLN A 154 -7.38 15.50 -21.50
C GLN A 154 -7.36 16.68 -22.46
N ILE A 155 -8.09 16.53 -23.56
CA ILE A 155 -8.17 17.50 -24.64
C ILE A 155 -9.58 18.04 -24.71
N GLU A 156 -9.67 19.32 -24.39
CA GLU A 156 -10.67 20.23 -24.90
C GLU A 156 -9.97 20.97 -26.07
N PRO A 157 -10.69 21.38 -27.14
CA PRO A 157 -10.12 21.55 -28.50
C PRO A 157 -8.93 22.55 -28.58
N VAL A 158 -7.77 22.33 -29.25
CA VAL A 158 -7.10 21.26 -30.08
C VAL A 158 -5.56 21.55 -30.06
N SER A 159 -4.52 20.86 -30.60
CA SER A 159 -4.21 19.57 -31.30
C SER A 159 -2.73 19.15 -30.95
N ILE A 160 -2.29 17.88 -31.14
CA ILE A 160 -1.12 17.24 -30.43
C ILE A 160 -0.25 16.25 -31.30
N ASP A 161 0.11 15.01 -30.85
CA ASP A 161 0.07 13.68 -31.53
C ASP A 161 0.55 12.49 -30.61
N ASP A 162 0.75 11.28 -31.18
CA ASP A 162 0.86 9.92 -30.59
C ASP A 162 -0.37 9.58 -29.75
N LEU A 163 -1.51 9.49 -30.45
CA LEU A 163 -2.76 9.97 -29.89
C LEU A 163 -3.89 8.95 -29.94
N LYS A 164 -4.00 8.12 -28.89
CA LYS A 164 -5.16 7.24 -28.68
C LYS A 164 -6.40 8.02 -28.25
N LEU A 165 -7.00 8.70 -29.23
CA LEU A 165 -8.28 9.40 -29.14
C LEU A 165 -9.43 8.42 -28.84
N LEU A 166 -9.63 8.16 -27.55
CA LEU A 166 -10.83 7.53 -27.03
C LEU A 166 -12.01 8.51 -27.08
N ASP A 167 -13.19 8.02 -27.48
CA ASP A 167 -14.43 8.80 -27.43
C ASP A 167 -14.93 8.91 -25.99
N GLY A 168 -14.73 10.08 -25.38
CA GLY A 168 -15.06 10.40 -24.00
C GLY A 168 -13.99 11.30 -23.35
N PRO A 169 -14.23 11.80 -22.12
CA PRO A 169 -13.18 12.48 -21.35
C PRO A 169 -11.97 11.56 -21.14
N CYS A 170 -10.87 12.06 -20.55
CA CYS A 170 -9.86 11.15 -20.03
C CYS A 170 -10.44 10.35 -18.86
N ILE A 171 -11.01 9.20 -19.19
CA ILE A 171 -11.26 8.13 -18.25
C ILE A 171 -9.88 7.56 -17.90
N LYS A 172 -9.17 8.26 -16.98
CA LYS A 172 -8.39 7.56 -15.95
C LYS A 172 -9.26 6.37 -15.56
N PRO A 173 -8.84 5.12 -15.85
CA PRO A 173 -9.76 3.99 -15.94
C PRO A 173 -10.55 3.94 -14.65
N ASN A 174 -11.88 4.10 -14.72
CA ASN A 174 -12.70 4.41 -13.55
C ASN A 174 -12.97 3.18 -12.67
N PHE A 175 -11.93 2.36 -12.49
CA PHE A 175 -11.42 2.14 -11.14
C PHE A 175 -11.45 3.47 -10.36
N ILE A 176 -12.57 3.68 -9.67
CA ILE A 176 -12.45 3.93 -8.24
C ILE A 176 -11.59 2.77 -7.73
N ALA A 177 -10.28 2.99 -7.62
CA ALA A 177 -9.29 2.01 -7.20
C ALA A 177 -9.43 1.80 -5.70
N ILE A 178 -10.54 1.15 -5.30
CA ILE A 178 -10.79 0.66 -3.95
C ILE A 178 -9.65 -0.28 -3.52
N GLY A 179 -8.94 -0.88 -4.49
CA GLY A 179 -7.59 -1.42 -4.33
C GLY A 179 -6.68 -1.12 -5.53
N CYS A 180 -5.38 -1.12 -5.27
CA CYS A 180 -4.29 -1.18 -6.23
C CYS A 180 -3.30 -2.26 -5.80
N THR A 181 -3.28 -3.38 -6.53
CA THR A 181 -2.46 -4.56 -6.24
C THR A 181 -1.19 -4.62 -7.08
N PHE A 182 -0.86 -3.54 -7.79
CA PHE A 182 0.27 -3.38 -8.72
C PHE A 182 0.47 -4.46 -9.80
N GLU A 183 -0.39 -5.48 -9.92
CA GLU A 183 -0.31 -6.53 -10.94
C GLU A 183 -0.51 -6.01 -12.37
N GLU A 184 -1.20 -4.89 -12.56
CA GLU A 184 -1.23 -4.16 -13.82
C GLU A 184 0.00 -3.24 -13.99
N GLU A 185 0.48 -3.11 -15.24
CA GLU A 185 1.65 -2.27 -15.57
C GLU A 185 1.42 -0.77 -15.27
N HIS A 186 0.17 -0.31 -15.27
CA HIS A 186 -0.20 1.11 -15.14
C HIS A 186 -0.20 1.66 -13.70
N ILE A 187 0.29 0.90 -12.71
CA ILE A 187 0.43 1.29 -11.29
C ILE A 187 -0.76 2.10 -10.71
N CYS A 188 -1.96 1.72 -11.13
CA CYS A 188 -3.25 2.35 -10.80
C CYS A 188 -3.30 3.90 -10.90
N GLY A 189 -2.46 4.52 -11.72
CA GLY A 189 -2.40 5.98 -11.85
C GLY A 189 -1.71 6.71 -10.70
N TYR A 190 -0.93 5.99 -9.86
CA TYR A 190 0.14 6.59 -9.06
C TYR A 190 1.29 7.08 -9.96
N SER A 191 2.14 7.97 -9.45
CA SER A 191 3.28 8.55 -10.16
C SER A 191 4.45 8.86 -9.20
N SER A 192 5.69 8.91 -9.70
CA SER A 192 6.84 9.30 -8.87
C SER A 192 6.94 10.82 -8.72
N ASP A 193 7.27 11.30 -7.52
CA ASP A 193 7.53 12.71 -7.24
C ASP A 193 8.86 13.17 -7.90
N PRO A 194 8.86 14.16 -8.81
CA PRO A 194 10.10 14.70 -9.38
C PRO A 194 10.95 15.51 -8.37
N THR A 195 10.47 15.75 -7.15
CA THR A 195 11.24 16.32 -6.04
C THR A 195 11.89 15.26 -5.13
N GLY A 196 11.66 13.98 -5.40
CA GLY A 196 12.41 12.88 -4.78
C GLY A 196 13.85 12.77 -5.30
N ASN A 197 14.71 12.08 -4.55
CA ASN A 197 16.07 11.73 -4.96
C ASN A 197 16.09 10.57 -5.99
N PHE A 198 15.08 9.70 -5.96
CA PHE A 198 14.89 8.59 -6.88
C PHE A 198 13.40 8.14 -6.90
N ALA A 199 13.06 7.23 -7.81
CA ALA A 199 11.69 6.71 -7.99
C ALA A 199 11.43 5.43 -7.15
N TRP A 200 10.16 5.19 -6.81
CA TRP A 200 9.70 3.84 -6.43
C TRP A 200 9.66 2.96 -7.69
N THR A 201 10.13 1.72 -7.59
CA THR A 201 10.21 0.80 -8.74
C THR A 201 9.22 -0.35 -8.60
N ARG A 202 8.35 -0.57 -9.59
CA ARG A 202 7.53 -1.77 -9.69
C ARG A 202 8.43 -2.98 -9.98
N ILE A 203 8.45 -4.00 -9.12
CA ILE A 203 9.24 -5.23 -9.36
C ILE A 203 8.37 -6.48 -9.22
N ARG A 204 8.86 -7.58 -9.79
CA ARG A 204 8.34 -8.95 -9.59
C ARG A 204 9.25 -9.71 -8.63
N GLY A 205 8.68 -10.45 -7.68
CA GLY A 205 9.41 -11.10 -6.58
C GLY A 205 10.64 -11.93 -7.04
N SER A 206 10.45 -12.77 -8.05
CA SER A 206 11.48 -13.65 -8.66
C SER A 206 12.69 -12.92 -9.26
N ARG A 207 12.65 -11.60 -9.40
CA ARG A 207 13.80 -10.78 -9.84
C ARG A 207 14.57 -10.12 -8.69
N HIS A 208 14.14 -10.26 -7.43
CA HIS A 208 14.85 -9.67 -6.30
C HIS A 208 16.09 -10.49 -5.88
N THR A 209 17.07 -9.83 -5.26
CA THR A 209 18.39 -10.44 -4.96
C THR A 209 18.86 -10.20 -3.53
N LEU A 210 18.55 -11.18 -2.67
CA LEU A 210 19.45 -11.72 -1.64
C LEU A 210 19.85 -10.84 -0.44
N LEU A 211 19.12 -9.77 -0.09
CA LEU A 211 19.32 -9.07 1.19
C LEU A 211 18.03 -8.80 1.98
N THR A 212 17.18 -7.89 1.53
CA THR A 212 16.21 -7.23 2.45
C THR A 212 14.83 -6.89 1.90
N GLY A 213 14.57 -7.01 0.59
CA GLY A 213 13.24 -6.91 0.00
C GLY A 213 12.55 -8.28 -0.12
N PRO A 214 11.20 -8.33 -0.15
CA PRO A 214 10.44 -9.58 -0.12
C PRO A 214 10.72 -10.49 -1.32
N SER A 215 10.69 -11.80 -1.11
CA SER A 215 10.82 -12.82 -2.17
C SER A 215 9.52 -13.08 -2.91
N GLU A 216 8.39 -12.94 -2.22
CA GLU A 216 7.03 -13.21 -2.68
C GLU A 216 6.23 -11.91 -2.63
N ASP A 217 5.44 -11.67 -3.65
CA ASP A 217 4.38 -10.67 -3.64
C ASP A 217 3.29 -10.97 -2.60
N HIS A 218 2.58 -9.94 -2.10
CA HIS A 218 1.49 -10.15 -1.15
C HIS A 218 0.18 -10.55 -1.84
N THR A 219 -0.22 -9.83 -2.90
CA THR A 219 -1.49 -10.06 -3.61
C THR A 219 -1.66 -11.50 -4.10
N LEU A 220 -0.62 -12.08 -4.71
CA LEU A 220 -0.62 -13.46 -5.24
C LEU A 220 0.03 -14.48 -4.30
N GLY A 221 0.83 -14.04 -3.31
CA GLY A 221 1.57 -14.94 -2.43
C GLY A 221 2.65 -15.76 -3.15
N THR A 222 3.22 -15.23 -4.25
CA THR A 222 4.19 -15.93 -5.12
C THR A 222 5.29 -15.00 -5.60
N ASP A 223 6.38 -15.55 -6.13
CA ASP A 223 7.46 -14.81 -6.79
C ASP A 223 7.09 -14.33 -8.22
N ASP A 224 5.86 -14.60 -8.67
CA ASP A 224 5.33 -14.19 -9.97
C ASP A 224 4.56 -12.85 -9.94
N GLY A 225 4.06 -12.44 -8.77
CA GLY A 225 3.35 -11.18 -8.56
C GLY A 225 4.24 -9.95 -8.42
N HIS A 226 3.62 -8.78 -8.28
CA HIS A 226 4.27 -7.47 -8.42
C HIS A 226 3.94 -6.46 -7.32
N PHE A 227 4.97 -5.82 -6.77
CA PHE A 227 4.86 -4.78 -5.74
C PHE A 227 5.75 -3.57 -6.04
N MET A 228 5.54 -2.47 -5.31
CA MET A 228 6.39 -1.27 -5.40
C MET A 228 7.53 -1.34 -4.38
N LEU A 229 8.77 -1.17 -4.84
CA LEU A 229 9.99 -1.30 -4.05
C LEU A 229 10.81 0.01 -4.03
N VAL A 230 11.25 0.39 -2.83
CA VAL A 230 12.39 1.26 -2.58
C VAL A 230 13.58 0.40 -2.20
N LYS A 231 14.66 0.50 -2.98
CA LYS A 231 15.86 -0.32 -2.82
C LYS A 231 16.99 0.49 -2.16
N ALA A 232 17.66 -0.08 -1.16
CA ALA A 232 18.71 0.58 -0.38
C ALA A 232 20.14 0.40 -0.91
N THR A 233 20.32 -0.35 -1.99
CA THR A 233 21.63 -0.54 -2.64
C THR A 233 22.08 0.71 -3.41
N TYR A 234 23.34 0.74 -3.87
CA TYR A 234 23.84 1.77 -4.80
C TYR A 234 22.90 1.98 -6.01
N PRO A 235 22.68 3.23 -6.50
CA PRO A 235 23.37 4.48 -6.16
C PRO A 235 22.87 5.25 -4.92
N GLN A 236 21.82 4.75 -4.24
CA GLN A 236 21.20 5.42 -3.10
C GLN A 236 22.15 5.63 -1.90
N LYS A 237 21.86 6.68 -1.11
CA LYS A 237 22.62 7.10 0.08
C LYS A 237 21.69 7.26 1.29
N PRO A 238 22.23 7.17 2.54
CA PRO A 238 21.45 7.46 3.74
C PRO A 238 20.76 8.82 3.70
N GLY A 239 19.44 8.84 3.93
CA GLY A 239 18.60 10.02 3.86
C GLY A 239 18.03 10.36 2.48
N ASP A 240 18.44 9.68 1.40
CA ASP A 240 17.78 9.82 0.09
C ASP A 240 16.31 9.37 0.18
N LYS A 241 15.45 10.04 -0.58
CA LYS A 241 13.99 9.85 -0.55
C LYS A 241 13.43 9.45 -1.91
N ALA A 242 12.52 8.48 -1.92
CA ALA A 242 11.63 8.21 -3.05
C ALA A 242 10.18 8.40 -2.62
N ARG A 243 9.34 8.91 -3.52
CA ARG A 243 7.93 9.21 -3.25
C ARG A 243 7.02 8.75 -4.36
N LEU A 244 5.96 8.05 -3.99
CA LEU A 244 4.87 7.62 -4.86
C LEU A 244 3.62 8.43 -4.50
N ILE A 245 3.13 9.23 -5.44
CA ILE A 245 2.00 10.15 -5.29
C ILE A 245 0.78 9.59 -6.02
N SER A 246 -0.39 9.62 -5.37
CA SER A 246 -1.68 9.21 -5.96
C SER A 246 -2.22 10.21 -7.00
N GLY A 247 -3.45 9.99 -7.47
CA GLY A 247 -4.21 11.03 -8.14
C GLY A 247 -4.59 12.17 -7.19
N ILE A 248 -5.33 13.16 -7.70
CA ILE A 248 -6.17 13.98 -6.83
C ILE A 248 -7.41 13.14 -6.54
N GLU A 249 -7.54 12.72 -5.29
CA GLU A 249 -8.68 11.95 -4.76
C GLU A 249 -9.76 12.92 -4.27
N SER A 250 -11.04 12.54 -4.36
CA SER A 250 -12.14 13.36 -3.83
C SER A 250 -12.31 13.18 -2.33
N GLY A 251 -12.70 14.24 -1.61
CA GLY A 251 -12.84 14.24 -0.14
C GLY A 251 -14.02 13.41 0.42
N ASP A 252 -14.79 12.74 -0.43
CA ASP A 252 -15.80 11.75 -0.09
C ASP A 252 -15.35 10.30 -0.40
N GLN A 253 -14.23 10.12 -1.11
CA GLN A 253 -13.72 8.82 -1.57
C GLN A 253 -12.88 8.11 -0.50
N GLY A 254 -13.55 7.75 0.58
CA GLY A 254 -13.05 6.85 1.62
C GLY A 254 -12.51 7.56 2.86
N ARG A 255 -12.67 6.89 4.01
CA ARG A 255 -12.23 7.38 5.32
C ARG A 255 -11.12 6.53 5.94
N CYS A 256 -10.80 5.39 5.33
CA CYS A 256 -9.62 4.59 5.67
C CYS A 256 -8.76 4.36 4.42
N LEU A 257 -7.46 4.63 4.55
CA LEU A 257 -6.42 4.09 3.68
C LEU A 257 -5.88 2.81 4.33
N ALA A 258 -5.91 1.70 3.61
CA ALA A 258 -5.21 0.47 4.00
C ALA A 258 -4.12 0.17 2.96
N PHE A 259 -3.05 -0.50 3.34
CA PHE A 259 -2.03 -1.03 2.42
C PHE A 259 -1.18 -2.08 3.12
N TRP A 260 -0.45 -2.88 2.34
CA TRP A 260 0.55 -3.81 2.84
C TRP A 260 1.94 -3.22 2.66
N TYR A 261 2.84 -3.50 3.61
CA TYR A 261 4.23 -3.07 3.58
C TYR A 261 5.17 -4.16 4.10
N HIS A 262 6.42 -4.10 3.65
CA HIS A 262 7.53 -4.96 4.07
C HIS A 262 8.74 -4.09 4.38
N GLN A 263 9.36 -4.34 5.53
CA GLN A 263 10.52 -3.61 6.04
C GLN A 263 11.43 -4.57 6.82
N TYR A 264 12.29 -5.30 6.10
CA TYR A 264 13.25 -6.25 6.69
C TYR A 264 14.67 -5.71 6.60
N GLY A 265 15.42 -5.69 7.71
CA GLY A 265 16.87 -5.42 7.65
C GLY A 265 17.49 -4.78 8.89
N SER A 266 18.82 -4.68 8.89
CA SER A 266 19.58 -3.96 9.94
C SER A 266 19.67 -2.45 9.69
N ASP A 267 19.47 -2.03 8.45
CA ASP A 267 19.74 -0.68 7.96
C ASP A 267 18.45 -0.01 7.46
N ILE A 268 17.27 -0.49 7.89
CA ILE A 268 15.95 0.04 7.53
C ILE A 268 15.90 1.54 7.83
N GLY A 269 15.42 2.30 6.83
CA GLY A 269 15.16 3.73 6.97
C GLY A 269 13.74 3.99 7.46
N LYS A 270 12.93 4.73 6.71
CA LYS A 270 11.53 5.02 7.09
C LYS A 270 10.57 4.90 5.92
N LEU A 271 9.39 4.36 6.18
CA LEU A 271 8.22 4.53 5.34
C LEU A 271 7.29 5.56 6.00
N ASN A 272 7.02 6.66 5.32
CA ASN A 272 6.07 7.68 5.76
C ASN A 272 4.88 7.72 4.80
N VAL A 273 3.68 7.95 5.32
CA VAL A 273 2.50 8.29 4.53
C VAL A 273 2.07 9.70 4.88
N TYR A 274 2.04 10.56 3.87
CA TYR A 274 1.55 11.93 3.98
C TYR A 274 0.27 12.12 3.18
N ILE A 275 -0.45 13.18 3.53
CA ILE A 275 -1.53 13.75 2.73
C ILE A 275 -1.20 15.19 2.32
N ASP A 276 -1.51 15.53 1.07
CA ASP A 276 -1.42 16.88 0.52
C ASP A 276 -2.82 17.37 0.12
N THR A 277 -3.42 18.23 0.95
CA THR A 277 -4.68 18.91 0.65
C THR A 277 -4.49 20.19 -0.16
N ASN A 278 -3.24 20.61 -0.42
CA ASN A 278 -2.93 21.82 -1.17
C ASN A 278 -2.53 21.45 -2.60
N THR A 279 -3.53 21.03 -3.38
CA THR A 279 -3.43 20.53 -4.77
C THR A 279 -2.73 21.47 -5.77
N THR A 280 -2.42 22.71 -5.36
CA THR A 280 -1.53 23.64 -6.08
C THR A 280 -0.04 23.27 -6.03
N GLY A 281 0.35 22.26 -5.21
CA GLY A 281 1.72 21.72 -5.16
C GLY A 281 2.69 22.49 -4.27
N ASN A 282 2.19 23.35 -3.36
CA ASN A 282 3.01 24.27 -2.56
C ASN A 282 3.75 23.61 -1.37
N GLY A 283 4.00 22.30 -1.41
CA GLY A 283 4.92 21.56 -0.53
C GLY A 283 4.52 21.34 0.94
N SER A 284 3.27 21.64 1.33
CA SER A 284 2.83 21.62 2.73
C SER A 284 2.16 20.30 3.14
N TYR A 285 2.93 19.23 3.21
CA TYR A 285 2.42 17.89 3.51
C TYR A 285 2.10 17.67 5.01
N THR A 286 0.99 16.99 5.31
CA THR A 286 0.66 16.53 6.66
C THR A 286 1.03 15.05 6.81
N LEU A 287 1.84 14.70 7.80
CA LEU A 287 2.22 13.31 8.11
C LEU A 287 1.04 12.60 8.78
N LEU A 288 0.58 11.49 8.23
CA LEU A 288 -0.47 10.65 8.82
C LEU A 288 0.09 9.42 9.54
N TRP A 289 1.17 8.83 9.01
CA TRP A 289 1.78 7.61 9.53
C TRP A 289 3.27 7.56 9.20
N SER A 290 4.06 6.95 10.07
CA SER A 290 5.49 6.74 9.88
C SER A 290 5.89 5.44 10.55
N HIS A 291 6.69 4.62 9.89
CA HIS A 291 7.27 3.41 10.48
C HIS A 291 8.74 3.26 10.08
N GLY A 292 9.60 3.14 11.08
CA GLY A 292 11.07 3.14 10.91
C GLY A 292 11.78 1.88 11.37
N ALA A 293 11.04 0.81 11.65
CA ALA A 293 11.57 -0.39 12.29
C ALA A 293 11.57 -1.62 11.38
N ASN A 294 12.48 -2.54 11.68
CA ASN A 294 12.53 -3.87 11.08
C ASN A 294 11.35 -4.74 11.58
N ILE A 295 10.36 -4.97 10.72
CA ILE A 295 9.24 -5.90 10.93
C ILE A 295 9.58 -7.34 10.50
N GLY A 296 10.73 -7.53 9.87
CA GLY A 296 11.24 -8.78 9.33
C GLY A 296 10.64 -9.21 8.00
N ASP A 297 10.97 -10.43 7.58
CA ASP A 297 10.70 -10.94 6.24
C ASP A 297 9.26 -11.44 6.05
N ILE A 298 8.32 -10.53 6.29
CA ILE A 298 6.87 -10.72 6.26
C ILE A 298 6.21 -9.44 5.77
N TRP A 299 5.13 -9.60 5.02
CA TRP A 299 4.20 -8.50 4.76
C TRP A 299 3.37 -8.23 6.02
N ARG A 300 3.09 -6.95 6.28
CA ARG A 300 2.13 -6.50 7.31
C ARG A 300 1.21 -5.46 6.73
N LYS A 301 -0.01 -5.38 7.24
CA LYS A 301 -0.95 -4.34 6.86
C LYS A 301 -0.85 -3.12 7.76
N ALA A 302 -1.17 -1.95 7.21
CA ALA A 302 -1.39 -0.72 7.93
C ALA A 302 -2.78 -0.16 7.60
N HIS A 303 -3.41 0.50 8.56
CA HIS A 303 -4.66 1.26 8.38
C HIS A 303 -4.43 2.70 8.86
N ILE A 304 -4.89 3.68 8.08
CA ILE A 304 -4.68 5.11 8.32
C ILE A 304 -6.01 5.83 8.11
N ALA A 305 -6.51 6.50 9.16
CA ALA A 305 -7.70 7.33 9.07
C ALA A 305 -7.46 8.53 8.15
N THR A 306 -8.36 8.73 7.19
CA THR A 306 -8.27 9.78 6.16
C THR A 306 -9.61 10.50 6.01
N GLU A 307 -10.09 11.12 7.10
CA GLU A 307 -11.39 11.81 7.16
C GLU A 307 -11.33 13.24 6.60
N TYR A 308 -10.84 13.40 5.37
CA TYR A 308 -10.57 14.69 4.73
C TYR A 308 -11.64 15.06 3.70
N THR A 309 -12.47 16.07 4.00
CA THR A 309 -13.60 16.50 3.16
C THR A 309 -13.24 17.37 1.94
N THR A 310 -11.97 17.71 1.76
CA THR A 310 -11.43 18.47 0.61
C THR A 310 -10.58 17.56 -0.28
N PRO A 311 -10.51 17.78 -1.62
CA PRO A 311 -9.66 16.96 -2.49
C PRO A 311 -8.19 16.96 -2.05
N PHE A 312 -7.51 15.83 -2.18
CA PHE A 312 -6.15 15.63 -1.67
C PHE A 312 -5.33 14.67 -2.54
N ARG A 313 -4.03 14.55 -2.26
CA ARG A 313 -3.18 13.45 -2.73
C ARG A 313 -2.60 12.66 -1.56
N ILE A 314 -2.36 11.38 -1.75
CA ILE A 314 -1.64 10.49 -0.82
C ILE A 314 -0.20 10.36 -1.32
N ILE A 315 0.77 10.44 -0.41
CA ILE A 315 2.20 10.35 -0.74
C ILE A 315 2.87 9.30 0.15
N PHE A 316 3.36 8.22 -0.46
CA PHE A 316 4.20 7.21 0.20
C PHE A 316 5.67 7.59 0.03
N GLU A 317 6.34 8.04 1.10
CA GLU A 317 7.75 8.42 1.09
C GLU A 317 8.61 7.32 1.74
N GLY A 318 9.44 6.65 0.94
CA GLY A 318 10.50 5.76 1.41
C GLY A 318 11.80 6.55 1.58
N ILE A 319 12.36 6.55 2.79
CA ILE A 319 13.66 7.15 3.13
C ILE A 319 14.67 6.02 3.32
N ILE A 320 15.86 6.14 2.71
CA ILE A 320 16.97 5.20 2.85
C ILE A 320 17.66 5.35 4.21
N GLY A 321 17.92 4.22 4.88
CA GLY A 321 18.60 4.17 6.17
C GLY A 321 20.13 4.21 6.06
N ASN A 322 20.83 3.84 7.13
CA ASN A 322 22.28 4.05 7.27
C ASN A 322 23.17 3.02 6.53
N GLY A 323 22.61 2.25 5.59
CA GLY A 323 23.29 1.15 4.90
C GLY A 323 22.43 0.50 3.82
N ILE A 324 22.87 -0.63 3.30
CA ILE A 324 22.27 -1.29 2.13
C ILE A 324 21.24 -2.38 2.47
N LYS A 325 21.10 -2.74 3.75
CA LYS A 325 20.14 -3.74 4.24
C LYS A 325 18.90 -3.03 4.78
N GLY A 326 18.21 -2.30 3.92
CA GLY A 326 17.13 -1.40 4.30
C GLY A 326 16.10 -1.18 3.21
N ASP A 327 15.85 -2.20 2.39
CA ASP A 327 14.81 -2.16 1.35
C ASP A 327 13.41 -2.00 2.00
N ILE A 328 12.50 -1.32 1.31
CA ILE A 328 11.14 -1.04 1.78
C ILE A 328 10.18 -1.32 0.61
N ALA A 329 9.20 -2.20 0.80
CA ALA A 329 8.18 -2.46 -0.22
C ALA A 329 6.77 -2.09 0.27
N ILE A 330 5.88 -1.78 -0.68
CA ILE A 330 4.43 -1.63 -0.47
C ILE A 330 3.66 -2.36 -1.57
N ASP A 331 2.52 -2.93 -1.19
CA ASP A 331 1.55 -3.58 -2.08
C ASP A 331 0.10 -3.28 -1.64
N ASP A 332 -0.85 -3.59 -2.52
CA ASP A 332 -2.24 -3.88 -2.17
C ASP A 332 -2.93 -2.72 -1.43
N ILE A 333 -2.72 -1.51 -1.97
CA ILE A 333 -3.15 -0.22 -1.42
C ILE A 333 -4.65 -0.02 -1.67
N ARG A 334 -5.45 0.08 -0.60
CA ARG A 334 -6.91 0.10 -0.64
C ARG A 334 -7.53 1.35 0.00
N ARG A 335 -8.62 1.84 -0.58
CA ARG A 335 -9.41 3.00 -0.10
C ARG A 335 -10.79 2.51 0.36
N LEU A 336 -11.02 2.44 1.67
CA LEU A 336 -12.28 1.91 2.22
C LEU A 336 -13.28 3.06 2.50
N PRO A 337 -14.59 2.88 2.21
CA PRO A 337 -15.62 3.90 2.45
C PRO A 337 -15.88 4.14 3.94
N GLN A 338 -15.79 3.10 4.78
CA GLN A 338 -15.84 3.26 6.23
C GLN A 338 -14.60 3.98 6.78
N SER A 339 -14.76 4.63 7.94
CA SER A 339 -13.62 5.02 8.79
C SER A 339 -12.80 3.77 9.14
N CYS A 340 -11.51 3.92 9.45
CA CYS A 340 -10.75 2.74 9.86
C CYS A 340 -11.40 2.10 11.10
N LYS A 341 -11.58 0.78 11.06
CA LYS A 341 -11.71 0.03 12.30
C LYS A 341 -10.33 0.09 12.96
N ASP A 342 -10.24 0.82 14.06
CA ASP A 342 -9.02 0.86 14.86
C ASP A 342 -8.86 -0.48 15.57
N SER A 343 -7.67 -1.08 15.49
CA SER A 343 -7.30 -2.24 16.32
C SER A 343 -7.47 -1.99 17.83
N ASN A 344 -7.62 -0.72 18.20
CA ASN A 344 -7.82 -0.21 19.55
C ASN A 344 -9.25 -0.42 20.08
N ASN A 345 -10.20 -0.87 19.27
CA ASN A 345 -11.51 -1.33 19.74
C ASN A 345 -12.08 -2.40 18.80
N CYS A 346 -12.04 -3.67 19.21
CA CYS A 346 -12.52 -4.80 18.42
C CYS A 346 -13.53 -5.66 19.17
N ASP A 347 -14.76 -5.60 18.67
CA ASP A 347 -15.97 -6.31 19.08
C ASP A 347 -16.31 -7.50 18.17
N PHE A 348 -15.54 -7.72 17.10
CA PHE A 348 -15.71 -8.76 16.07
C PHE A 348 -17.06 -8.81 15.31
N GLU A 349 -18.07 -8.03 15.73
CA GLU A 349 -19.47 -8.04 15.25
C GLU A 349 -19.69 -7.79 13.74
N ASP A 350 -18.69 -7.32 13.00
CA ASP A 350 -18.77 -7.16 11.53
C ASP A 350 -18.19 -8.33 10.73
N ASP A 351 -17.99 -9.50 11.37
CA ASP A 351 -17.29 -10.66 10.81
C ASP A 351 -15.83 -10.34 10.41
N THR A 352 -15.18 -9.40 11.12
CA THR A 352 -13.75 -9.07 10.91
C THR A 352 -12.95 -8.99 12.21
N PHE A 353 -11.64 -9.18 12.11
CA PHE A 353 -10.66 -8.97 13.19
C PHE A 353 -10.33 -7.47 13.45
N CYS A 354 -11.13 -6.52 12.94
CA CYS A 354 -11.00 -5.07 13.19
C CYS A 354 -9.61 -4.45 12.92
N GLY A 355 -8.79 -5.04 12.05
CA GLY A 355 -7.42 -4.60 11.78
C GLY A 355 -6.32 -5.35 12.54
N TRP A 356 -6.68 -6.33 13.39
CA TRP A 356 -5.78 -7.39 13.81
C TRP A 356 -5.62 -8.44 12.69
N GLU A 357 -4.49 -9.15 12.68
CA GLU A 357 -4.14 -10.13 11.63
C GLU A 357 -3.63 -11.43 12.27
N ASN A 358 -4.04 -12.59 11.74
CA ASN A 358 -3.33 -13.83 12.03
C ASN A 358 -1.92 -13.77 11.43
N VAL A 359 -0.94 -14.30 12.17
CA VAL A 359 0.40 -14.50 11.62
C VAL A 359 0.37 -15.75 10.71
N LYS A 360 1.10 -15.69 9.59
CA LYS A 360 0.99 -16.69 8.50
C LYS A 360 2.24 -17.55 8.29
N LYS A 361 3.27 -17.39 9.14
CA LYS A 361 4.61 -17.98 8.92
C LYS A 361 5.40 -18.35 10.21
N THR A 362 4.87 -18.17 11.43
CA THR A 362 5.65 -18.41 12.69
C THR A 362 4.95 -19.24 13.76
N ASP A 363 3.76 -19.71 13.44
CA ASP A 363 2.75 -20.29 14.31
C ASP A 363 2.09 -21.48 13.61
N ASP A 364 1.35 -22.28 14.37
CA ASP A 364 0.91 -23.61 13.95
C ASP A 364 -0.45 -23.61 13.25
N PHE A 365 -1.35 -22.68 13.64
CA PHE A 365 -2.70 -22.55 13.11
C PHE A 365 -3.30 -21.16 13.41
N ASP A 366 -4.35 -20.80 12.68
CA ASP A 366 -5.02 -19.49 12.75
C ASP A 366 -6.05 -19.37 13.91
N TRP A 367 -6.21 -18.16 14.45
CA TRP A 367 -7.46 -17.78 15.15
C TRP A 367 -8.62 -17.70 14.16
N GLN A 368 -9.81 -18.06 14.60
CA GLN A 368 -11.03 -18.06 13.79
C GLN A 368 -12.10 -17.17 14.41
N LEU A 369 -13.01 -16.64 13.60
CA LEU A 369 -14.23 -15.98 14.10
C LEU A 369 -15.37 -17.01 14.14
N THR A 370 -16.14 -17.01 15.22
CA THR A 370 -17.34 -17.84 15.37
C THR A 370 -18.44 -17.08 16.09
N ARG A 371 -19.62 -17.69 16.17
CA ARG A 371 -20.77 -17.22 16.93
C ARG A 371 -21.13 -18.26 17.99
N GLY A 372 -21.72 -17.82 19.10
CA GLY A 372 -22.22 -18.73 20.13
C GLY A 372 -23.21 -19.76 19.56
N GLN A 373 -23.00 -21.05 19.83
CA GLN A 373 -23.84 -22.14 19.33
C GLN A 373 -24.74 -22.71 20.43
N SER A 374 -25.96 -23.09 20.06
CA SER A 374 -26.97 -23.67 20.96
C SER A 374 -27.00 -25.20 20.99
N SER A 375 -26.01 -25.87 20.37
CA SER A 375 -25.90 -27.34 20.33
C SER A 375 -24.95 -27.89 21.38
N ALA A 376 -25.16 -29.16 21.78
CA ALA A 376 -24.33 -29.88 22.75
C ALA A 376 -23.00 -30.39 22.15
N GLU A 377 -22.42 -29.63 21.22
CA GLU A 377 -21.24 -30.00 20.42
C GLU A 377 -20.00 -29.15 20.76
N LEU A 378 -20.20 -28.04 21.47
CA LEU A 378 -19.16 -27.30 22.20
C LEU A 378 -19.27 -27.67 23.68
N ILE A 379 -18.25 -28.37 24.20
CA ILE A 379 -18.11 -28.66 25.64
C ILE A 379 -17.29 -27.56 26.34
N THR A 380 -16.44 -26.86 25.58
CA THR A 380 -15.31 -26.08 26.11
C THR A 380 -15.31 -24.59 25.74
N GLY A 381 -15.91 -24.18 24.62
CA GLY A 381 -16.07 -22.77 24.24
C GLY A 381 -17.32 -22.09 24.82
N PRO A 382 -17.43 -20.74 24.72
CA PRO A 382 -18.55 -19.99 25.26
C PRO A 382 -19.82 -20.14 24.40
N LEU A 383 -20.97 -20.27 25.08
CA LEU A 383 -22.29 -20.45 24.45
C LEU A 383 -22.80 -19.19 23.73
N VAL A 384 -22.28 -18.02 24.09
CA VAL A 384 -22.65 -16.70 23.59
C VAL A 384 -21.42 -15.82 23.48
N ASP A 385 -21.48 -14.81 22.62
CA ASP A 385 -20.55 -13.68 22.60
C ASP A 385 -20.59 -12.87 23.92
N HIS A 386 -19.63 -12.00 24.18
CA HIS A 386 -19.65 -11.07 25.31
C HIS A 386 -20.36 -9.75 24.96
N THR A 387 -20.06 -9.19 23.78
CA THR A 387 -20.48 -7.86 23.31
C THR A 387 -22.01 -7.62 23.36
N LEU A 388 -22.79 -8.58 22.85
CA LEU A 388 -24.25 -8.61 22.83
C LEU A 388 -24.85 -9.59 23.84
N GLY A 389 -24.11 -10.64 24.24
CA GLY A 389 -24.56 -11.72 25.11
C GLY A 389 -25.50 -12.72 24.40
N THR A 390 -25.27 -13.03 23.13
CA THR A 390 -26.21 -13.80 22.28
C THR A 390 -25.58 -14.99 21.53
N THR A 391 -26.43 -15.83 20.92
CA THR A 391 -26.00 -16.85 19.94
C THR A 391 -25.93 -16.26 18.51
N SER A 392 -25.56 -14.98 18.37
CA SER A 392 -25.61 -14.25 17.10
C SER A 392 -24.53 -13.20 16.93
N GLY A 393 -24.01 -12.66 18.03
CA GLY A 393 -22.75 -11.94 18.04
C GLY A 393 -21.55 -12.85 17.86
N VAL A 394 -20.40 -12.23 17.63
CA VAL A 394 -19.18 -12.83 17.08
C VAL A 394 -18.03 -12.69 18.07
N TYR A 395 -17.19 -13.72 18.18
CA TYR A 395 -15.95 -13.64 18.95
C TYR A 395 -14.81 -14.37 18.25
N ALA A 396 -13.56 -14.04 18.58
CA ALA A 396 -12.38 -14.73 18.09
C ALA A 396 -12.04 -15.92 19.00
N PHE A 397 -11.71 -17.08 18.42
CA PHE A 397 -11.38 -18.28 19.19
C PHE A 397 -10.37 -19.19 18.49
N ILE A 398 -9.86 -20.17 19.24
CA ILE A 398 -9.11 -21.32 18.74
C ILE A 398 -9.86 -22.63 18.99
N ASP A 399 -9.91 -23.51 17.98
CA ASP A 399 -10.58 -24.82 18.03
C ASP A 399 -9.57 -25.97 18.17
N SER A 400 -9.55 -26.63 19.33
CA SER A 400 -8.65 -27.76 19.60
C SER A 400 -9.05 -29.09 18.95
N ARG A 401 -10.21 -29.16 18.27
CA ARG A 401 -10.76 -30.38 17.66
C ARG A 401 -10.41 -30.46 16.17
N THR A 402 -10.30 -29.32 15.50
CA THR A 402 -10.05 -29.25 14.04
C THR A 402 -8.56 -29.10 13.70
N ASN A 403 -7.83 -28.28 14.46
CA ASN A 403 -6.43 -27.93 14.16
C ASN A 403 -5.42 -28.32 15.25
N GLY A 404 -5.87 -28.57 16.49
CA GLY A 404 -4.99 -28.68 17.65
C GLY A 404 -4.37 -30.06 17.89
N LYS A 405 -3.06 -30.20 17.64
CA LYS A 405 -2.19 -31.15 18.35
C LYS A 405 -1.58 -30.48 19.59
N GLY A 406 -1.20 -31.26 20.59
CA GLY A 406 -0.62 -30.73 21.83
C GLY A 406 0.67 -29.91 21.60
N ASN A 407 0.81 -28.81 22.35
CA ASN A 407 1.86 -27.77 22.26
C ASN A 407 1.84 -26.88 21.01
N GLN A 408 0.76 -26.86 20.23
CA GLN A 408 0.61 -25.93 19.11
C GLN A 408 0.13 -24.53 19.54
N THR A 409 0.46 -23.54 18.72
CA THR A 409 0.30 -22.10 18.98
C THR A 409 -0.44 -21.36 17.87
N ALA A 410 -1.24 -20.35 18.22
CA ALA A 410 -1.92 -19.45 17.28
C ALA A 410 -1.69 -18.00 17.67
N MET A 411 -1.34 -17.13 16.70
CA MET A 411 -0.90 -15.77 16.99
C MET A 411 -1.72 -14.71 16.22
N LEU A 412 -2.43 -13.87 16.98
CA LEU A 412 -3.16 -12.71 16.46
C LEU A 412 -2.37 -11.44 16.81
N ILE A 413 -2.11 -10.56 15.84
CA ILE A 413 -1.28 -9.36 16.03
C ILE A 413 -1.98 -8.07 15.60
N SER A 414 -1.80 -6.99 16.36
CA SER A 414 -2.26 -5.65 16.00
C SER A 414 -1.40 -5.04 14.89
N GLN A 415 -1.92 -3.99 14.25
CA GLN A 415 -1.08 -3.03 13.52
C GLN A 415 0.06 -2.46 14.40
N SER A 416 1.08 -1.88 13.77
CA SER A 416 2.16 -1.18 14.49
C SER A 416 1.66 0.17 15.01
N MET A 417 1.93 0.44 16.29
CA MET A 417 1.50 1.63 17.04
C MET A 417 2.73 2.39 17.57
N PRO A 418 2.67 3.74 17.64
CA PRO A 418 3.77 4.55 18.15
C PRO A 418 3.99 4.35 19.65
N GLY A 419 5.18 4.72 20.14
CA GLY A 419 5.50 4.66 21.57
C GLY A 419 4.53 5.47 22.44
N THR A 420 4.10 4.88 23.57
CA THR A 420 2.99 5.37 24.43
C THR A 420 3.31 6.63 25.24
N GLY A 421 4.56 7.09 25.22
CA GLY A 421 5.05 8.16 26.09
C GLY A 421 4.95 7.84 27.59
N SER A 422 5.07 8.87 28.43
CA SER A 422 5.11 8.75 29.89
C SER A 422 3.79 8.32 30.55
N ASN A 423 2.67 8.47 29.85
CA ASN A 423 1.34 8.23 30.44
C ASN A 423 0.93 6.75 30.37
N GLY A 424 1.58 5.98 29.50
CA GLY A 424 1.23 4.60 29.21
C GLY A 424 -0.09 4.43 28.47
N MET A 425 -0.40 3.18 28.15
CA MET A 425 -1.70 2.75 27.68
C MET A 425 -2.18 1.56 28.51
N CYS A 426 -3.46 1.26 28.40
CA CYS A 426 -4.10 0.11 29.01
C CYS A 426 -4.75 -0.73 27.92
N LEU A 427 -4.40 -2.02 27.86
CA LEU A 427 -5.17 -3.02 27.13
C LEU A 427 -6.22 -3.61 28.08
N GLU A 428 -7.46 -3.59 27.64
CA GLU A 428 -8.60 -4.28 28.26
C GLU A 428 -9.18 -5.25 27.23
N PHE A 429 -9.65 -6.41 27.66
CA PHE A 429 -10.27 -7.43 26.79
C PHE A 429 -11.10 -8.39 27.63
N PHE A 430 -11.95 -9.19 26.99
CA PHE A 430 -12.58 -10.34 27.61
C PHE A 430 -11.99 -11.63 27.05
N TYR A 431 -11.93 -12.67 27.89
CA TYR A 431 -11.42 -13.98 27.54
C TYR A 431 -12.25 -15.10 28.16
N HIS A 432 -12.29 -16.24 27.48
CA HIS A 432 -12.89 -17.48 27.96
C HIS A 432 -11.87 -18.61 27.76
N MET A 433 -11.66 -19.44 28.78
CA MET A 433 -10.55 -20.41 28.84
C MET A 433 -10.98 -21.64 29.64
N TYR A 434 -11.87 -22.47 29.10
CA TYR A 434 -12.47 -23.60 29.82
C TYR A 434 -12.11 -24.96 29.17
N GLY A 435 -11.97 -26.00 30.01
CA GLY A 435 -11.60 -27.35 29.60
C GLY A 435 -10.21 -27.80 30.04
N ALA A 436 -10.04 -29.12 30.15
CA ALA A 436 -8.83 -29.75 30.70
C ALA A 436 -7.61 -29.73 29.75
N GLY A 437 -7.77 -29.29 28.50
CA GLY A 437 -6.69 -29.14 27.50
C GLY A 437 -6.06 -27.75 27.44
N ILE A 438 -6.56 -26.76 28.19
CA ILE A 438 -6.14 -25.36 28.10
C ILE A 438 -4.64 -25.22 28.40
N GLY A 439 -3.88 -24.69 27.45
CA GLY A 439 -2.47 -24.35 27.62
C GLY A 439 -2.32 -22.99 28.27
N SER A 440 -2.16 -21.96 27.44
CA SER A 440 -1.98 -20.57 27.90
C SER A 440 -2.59 -19.55 26.96
N LEU A 441 -2.94 -18.38 27.51
CA LEU A 441 -3.18 -17.16 26.76
C LEU A 441 -2.14 -16.13 27.23
N THR A 442 -1.30 -15.66 26.31
CA THR A 442 -0.19 -14.73 26.62
C THR A 442 -0.22 -13.54 25.68
N ILE A 443 -0.05 -12.34 26.25
CA ILE A 443 -0.01 -11.09 25.52
C ILE A 443 1.40 -10.52 25.60
N TYR A 444 1.99 -10.27 24.44
CA TYR A 444 3.32 -9.68 24.30
C TYR A 444 3.25 -8.29 23.68
N LEU A 445 4.14 -7.40 24.12
CA LEU A 445 4.60 -6.31 23.27
C LEU A 445 5.66 -6.87 22.32
N GLN A 446 5.47 -6.72 21.01
CA GLN A 446 6.48 -7.04 20.01
C GLN A 446 7.12 -5.72 19.54
N GLN A 447 8.39 -5.52 19.90
CA GLN A 447 9.20 -4.36 19.51
C GLN A 447 10.09 -4.67 18.30
N GLU A 448 10.86 -3.67 17.86
CA GLU A 448 11.88 -3.76 16.80
C GLU A 448 12.73 -5.04 16.90
N GLY A 449 12.99 -5.69 15.76
CA GLY A 449 13.79 -6.92 15.72
C GLY A 449 13.10 -8.13 16.38
N PHE A 450 11.76 -8.17 16.36
CA PHE A 450 10.92 -9.25 16.91
C PHE A 450 11.07 -9.51 18.41
N ARG A 451 11.53 -8.53 19.20
CA ARG A 451 11.60 -8.73 20.65
C ARG A 451 10.19 -8.76 21.25
N ARG A 452 9.67 -9.97 21.47
CA ARG A 452 8.46 -10.24 22.26
C ARG A 452 8.76 -10.11 23.75
N ILE A 453 8.02 -9.26 24.45
CA ILE A 453 8.07 -9.08 25.90
C ILE A 453 6.68 -9.40 26.47
N PRO A 454 6.51 -10.49 27.25
CA PRO A 454 5.20 -10.81 27.82
C PRO A 454 4.82 -9.76 28.86
N ILE A 455 3.59 -9.27 28.78
CA ILE A 455 3.02 -8.29 29.72
C ILE A 455 1.84 -8.84 30.53
N TRP A 456 1.16 -9.87 30.00
CA TRP A 456 0.04 -10.58 30.65
C TRP A 456 0.10 -12.05 30.21
N THR A 457 -0.10 -13.01 31.11
CA THR A 457 -0.08 -14.45 30.77
C THR A 457 -0.89 -15.26 31.78
N LEU A 458 -1.88 -16.04 31.32
CA LEU A 458 -2.58 -17.04 32.13
C LEU A 458 -2.39 -18.44 31.53
N SER A 459 -2.53 -19.47 32.36
CA SER A 459 -2.39 -20.87 31.94
C SER A 459 -3.36 -21.79 32.69
N GLY A 460 -3.79 -22.85 32.01
CA GLY A 460 -4.75 -23.81 32.54
C GLY A 460 -6.20 -23.31 32.58
N GLU A 461 -7.08 -24.25 32.91
CA GLU A 461 -8.53 -24.07 33.00
C GLU A 461 -8.94 -22.95 33.98
N GLN A 462 -9.87 -22.11 33.51
CA GLN A 462 -10.55 -21.05 34.28
C GLN A 462 -12.02 -21.44 34.50
N ILE A 463 -12.84 -20.55 35.08
CA ILE A 463 -14.29 -20.79 35.14
C ILE A 463 -14.92 -20.73 33.74
N ASN A 464 -16.01 -21.45 33.54
CA ASN A 464 -16.81 -21.40 32.31
C ASN A 464 -17.71 -20.15 32.29
N ASP A 465 -17.08 -18.99 32.15
CA ASP A 465 -17.71 -17.66 32.03
C ASP A 465 -16.75 -16.70 31.31
N TRP A 466 -17.26 -15.58 30.79
CA TRP A 466 -16.40 -14.53 30.22
C TRP A 466 -15.70 -13.75 31.34
N LEU A 467 -14.37 -13.67 31.28
CA LEU A 467 -13.52 -13.02 32.28
C LEU A 467 -12.83 -11.79 31.68
N GLN A 468 -12.78 -10.70 32.42
CA GLN A 468 -12.03 -9.51 31.99
C GLN A 468 -10.52 -9.73 32.18
N GLY A 469 -9.74 -9.48 31.14
CA GLY A 469 -8.30 -9.31 31.18
C GLY A 469 -7.91 -7.83 31.08
N LYS A 470 -6.85 -7.42 31.78
CA LYS A 470 -6.37 -6.03 31.79
C LYS A 470 -4.87 -5.95 32.00
N VAL A 471 -4.19 -5.08 31.26
CA VAL A 471 -2.74 -4.83 31.44
C VAL A 471 -2.34 -3.41 31.02
N GLY A 472 -1.71 -2.67 31.95
CA GLY A 472 -1.10 -1.39 31.66
C GLY A 472 0.35 -1.54 31.22
N PHE A 473 0.74 -0.80 30.18
CA PHE A 473 2.10 -0.85 29.63
C PHE A 473 2.65 0.53 29.27
N VAL A 474 3.98 0.62 29.19
CA VAL A 474 4.73 1.82 28.82
C VAL A 474 5.86 1.39 27.89
N VAL A 475 5.91 1.94 26.67
CA VAL A 475 6.91 1.59 25.66
C VAL A 475 7.35 2.84 24.88
N ASN A 476 8.66 2.97 24.67
CA ASN A 476 9.31 4.15 24.08
C ASN A 476 9.60 4.02 22.57
N SER A 477 9.29 2.88 21.97
CA SER A 477 9.44 2.58 20.55
C SER A 477 8.08 2.33 19.90
N ASP A 478 8.07 2.29 18.57
CA ASP A 478 6.98 1.65 17.84
C ASP A 478 6.87 0.17 18.26
N HIS A 479 5.66 -0.39 18.25
CA HIS A 479 5.35 -1.72 18.76
C HIS A 479 4.01 -2.25 18.23
N SER A 480 3.85 -3.58 18.21
CA SER A 480 2.54 -4.23 18.09
C SER A 480 2.20 -4.99 19.37
N ILE A 481 0.91 -5.19 19.63
CA ILE A 481 0.44 -6.17 20.61
C ILE A 481 0.24 -7.51 19.89
N LEU A 482 0.73 -8.59 20.50
CA LEU A 482 0.60 -9.96 20.00
C LEU A 482 -0.11 -10.80 21.05
N ILE A 483 -1.24 -11.42 20.66
CA ILE A 483 -2.01 -12.35 21.49
C ILE A 483 -1.70 -13.78 21.00
N GLU A 484 -1.10 -14.57 21.86
CA GLU A 484 -0.64 -15.94 21.60
C GLU A 484 -1.46 -16.89 22.47
N ALA A 485 -2.22 -17.79 21.84
CA ALA A 485 -2.93 -18.87 22.51
C ALA A 485 -2.24 -20.22 22.25
N THR A 486 -2.23 -21.10 23.25
CA THR A 486 -1.56 -22.41 23.18
C THR A 486 -2.45 -23.53 23.70
N ILE A 487 -2.36 -24.70 23.06
CA ILE A 487 -3.16 -25.89 23.40
C ILE A 487 -2.26 -26.91 24.12
N ALA A 488 -2.59 -27.29 25.35
CA ALA A 488 -1.84 -28.32 26.10
C ALA A 488 -2.31 -29.75 25.83
N LYS A 489 -3.60 -29.95 25.50
CA LYS A 489 -4.14 -31.26 25.06
C LYS A 489 -5.21 -31.10 23.98
N GLU A 490 -5.29 -32.09 23.10
CA GLU A 490 -6.21 -32.16 21.97
C GLU A 490 -7.67 -32.36 22.43
N ASN A 491 -8.65 -31.80 21.70
CA ASN A 491 -10.09 -32.01 21.85
C ASN A 491 -10.78 -31.58 23.18
N GLU A 492 -10.06 -31.00 24.15
CA GLU A 492 -10.62 -30.62 25.46
C GLU A 492 -10.32 -29.16 25.86
N SER A 493 -10.20 -28.23 24.90
CA SER A 493 -9.99 -26.81 25.20
C SER A 493 -10.29 -25.86 24.06
N ASP A 494 -11.10 -24.84 24.32
CA ASP A 494 -11.22 -23.70 23.43
C ASP A 494 -10.80 -22.44 24.21
N ILE A 495 -9.98 -21.59 23.60
CA ILE A 495 -9.66 -20.26 24.15
C ILE A 495 -10.33 -19.25 23.22
N ALA A 496 -11.15 -18.37 23.79
CA ALA A 496 -11.81 -17.29 23.07
C ALA A 496 -11.45 -15.93 23.67
N ILE A 497 -11.49 -14.89 22.83
CA ILE A 497 -11.29 -13.49 23.19
C ILE A 497 -12.35 -12.61 22.52
N ASP A 498 -12.77 -11.56 23.21
CA ASP A 498 -13.81 -10.62 22.79
C ASP A 498 -13.50 -9.20 23.36
N ASP A 499 -14.21 -8.18 22.89
CA ASP A 499 -14.20 -6.81 23.44
C ASP A 499 -12.78 -6.21 23.67
N ILE A 500 -11.88 -6.35 22.70
CA ILE A 500 -10.48 -5.90 22.81
C ILE A 500 -10.41 -4.37 22.68
N SER A 501 -10.03 -3.68 23.75
CA SER A 501 -9.94 -2.21 23.80
C SER A 501 -8.57 -1.71 24.27
N ILE A 502 -8.00 -0.70 23.59
CA ILE A 502 -6.71 -0.10 23.91
C ILE A 502 -6.91 1.39 24.22
N VAL A 503 -6.86 1.75 25.50
CA VAL A 503 -7.18 3.10 25.99
C VAL A 503 -5.94 3.85 26.49
N ASN A 504 -5.99 5.18 26.41
CA ASN A 504 -4.91 6.06 26.87
C ASN A 504 -4.84 6.10 28.41
N GLY A 505 -3.63 5.99 28.97
CA GLY A 505 -3.37 5.99 30.40
C GLY A 505 -3.08 4.60 30.98
N TYR A 506 -2.24 4.56 32.00
CA TYR A 506 -1.82 3.31 32.65
C TYR A 506 -2.89 2.69 33.56
N CYS A 507 -2.91 1.35 33.64
CA CYS A 507 -3.81 0.58 34.51
C CYS A 507 -3.10 -0.59 35.21
N THR A 508 -3.66 -1.06 36.33
CA THR A 508 -3.16 -2.25 37.03
C THR A 508 -3.52 -3.53 36.28
N ILE A 509 -2.62 -4.51 36.29
CA ILE A 509 -2.87 -5.83 35.70
C ILE A 509 -4.03 -6.56 36.41
N TYR A 510 -4.90 -7.21 35.64
CA TYR A 510 -6.00 -8.04 36.14
C TYR A 510 -6.23 -9.26 35.23
N PRO A 511 -6.53 -10.46 35.79
CA PRO A 511 -6.41 -10.80 37.20
C PRO A 511 -4.95 -10.76 37.67
N ILE A 512 -4.69 -10.62 38.97
CA ILE A 512 -3.32 -10.46 39.50
C ILE A 512 -2.43 -11.69 39.23
N LEU A 513 -3.03 -12.87 39.04
CA LEU A 513 -2.33 -14.10 38.65
C LEU A 513 -1.77 -14.05 37.23
N ALA A 514 -2.20 -13.10 36.40
CA ALA A 514 -1.74 -12.95 35.02
C ALA A 514 -0.36 -12.29 34.88
N GLN A 515 0.32 -11.97 35.99
CA GLN A 515 1.60 -11.27 35.96
C GLN A 515 2.72 -12.19 35.47
N PRO A 516 3.42 -11.87 34.36
CA PRO A 516 4.47 -12.73 33.82
C PRO A 516 5.64 -12.90 34.78
N ASN A 517 6.18 -14.12 34.84
CA ASN A 517 7.34 -14.51 35.66
C ASN A 517 8.69 -13.96 35.13
N THR A 518 8.69 -12.78 34.50
CA THR A 518 9.90 -12.11 33.98
C THR A 518 10.45 -11.12 35.00
N SER A 519 11.71 -11.31 35.40
CA SER A 519 12.42 -10.52 36.42
C SER A 519 12.73 -9.07 35.99
N PHE A 520 11.71 -8.21 36.00
CA PHE A 520 11.88 -6.76 35.84
C PHE A 520 11.77 -6.02 37.17
N THR A 521 12.76 -5.16 37.45
CA THR A 521 12.71 -4.24 38.60
C THR A 521 11.70 -3.15 38.33
N ILE A 522 10.47 -3.33 38.80
CA ILE A 522 9.44 -2.27 38.80
C ILE A 522 9.97 -1.10 39.62
N SER A 523 10.19 0.04 38.96
CA SER A 523 10.49 1.31 39.61
C SER A 523 9.24 1.81 40.33
N THR A 524 9.05 1.35 41.56
CA THR A 524 7.95 1.76 42.43
C THR A 524 8.17 3.19 42.90
N GLN A 525 7.76 4.16 42.07
CA GLN A 525 7.54 5.52 42.56
C GLN A 525 6.54 5.45 43.72
N ARG A 526 7.03 5.73 44.93
CA ARG A 526 6.20 5.79 46.12
C ARG A 526 5.31 7.02 46.03
N THR A 527 4.06 6.83 45.61
CA THR A 527 3.01 7.83 45.80
C THR A 527 2.94 8.15 47.29
N THR A 528 3.40 9.34 47.69
CA THR A 528 3.31 9.78 49.09
C THR A 528 1.85 10.02 49.42
N ILE A 529 1.23 9.10 50.16
CA ILE A 529 -0.12 9.26 50.67
C ILE A 529 -0.10 10.38 51.71
N THR A 530 -0.41 11.60 51.27
CA THR A 530 -0.82 12.68 52.15
C THR A 530 -2.14 12.29 52.79
N THR A 531 -2.12 12.02 54.09
CA THR A 531 -3.30 11.64 54.88
C THR A 531 -4.31 12.79 54.89
N LEU A 532 -5.33 12.72 54.03
CA LEU A 532 -6.54 13.52 54.18
C LEU A 532 -7.27 13.08 55.45
N GLY A 533 -7.76 14.05 56.21
CA GLY A 533 -8.37 13.82 57.52
C GLY A 533 -9.72 13.10 57.41
N LEU A 534 -10.02 12.27 58.41
CA LEU A 534 -11.35 11.70 58.62
C LEU A 534 -12.38 12.83 58.77
N ILE A 535 -13.38 12.85 57.90
CA ILE A 535 -14.65 13.55 58.16
C ILE A 535 -15.60 12.51 58.73
N LEU A 536 -15.89 12.64 60.03
CA LEU A 536 -17.00 11.93 60.66
C LEU A 536 -18.30 12.68 60.31
N ILE A 537 -19.36 11.95 60.02
CA ILE A 537 -20.74 12.48 59.99
C ILE A 537 -21.53 11.66 61.00
N GLU A 538 -22.35 12.35 61.79
CA GLU A 538 -23.27 11.82 62.81
C GLU A 538 -24.72 12.12 62.39
#